data_AF-A0A976JQ88-F1
#
_entry.id   AF-A0A976JQ88-F1
#
_cell.length_a   1.000
_cell.length_b   1.000
_cell.length_c   1.000
_cell.angle_alpha   90.00
_cell.angle_beta   90.00
_cell.angle_gamma   90.00
#
_symmetry.space_group_name_H-M   'P 1'
#
loop_
_entity.id
_entity.type
_entity.pdbx_description
1 polymer ?
#
loop_
_entity_poly.entity_id
_entity_poly.type
_entity_poly.pdbx_seq_one_letter_code
_entity_poly.pdbx_strand_id
1 'polypeptide(L)'
;FRQETSFDPIGDVENHEQLLYALRYRTTAWEEGDDEDPFHEEVGYFIWDAERKQVMKSFIVPRGIAVNAGGDAQEDSKEFFLQADCGSETYGVCSNKFLDEEFKTVRYEVKFTKIDDNTFSYDEDTIIKMKGRDELFHHTEKNVMKRL
;
A
#
# COMPACT_ATOMS: atom_id res chain seq x y z
N PHE A 1 3.94 -12.59 -12.21
CA PHE A 1 3.67 -13.05 -10.83
C PHE A 1 2.17 -13.14 -10.62
N ARG A 2 1.71 -14.04 -9.75
CA ARG A 2 0.31 -14.13 -9.31
C ARG A 2 0.17 -13.41 -7.98
N GLN A 3 -0.95 -12.74 -7.76
CA GLN A 3 -1.25 -12.09 -6.49
C GLN A 3 -2.65 -12.44 -6.01
N GLU A 4 -2.77 -12.69 -4.71
CA GLU A 4 -4.05 -12.76 -4.02
C GLU A 4 -4.11 -11.69 -2.95
N THR A 5 -5.23 -10.98 -2.90
CA THR A 5 -5.50 -9.97 -1.86
C THR A 5 -6.86 -10.23 -1.24
N SER A 6 -6.90 -10.33 0.09
CA SER A 6 -8.13 -10.42 0.87
C SER A 6 -8.44 -9.09 1.54
N PHE A 7 -9.73 -8.73 1.61
CA PHE A 7 -10.23 -7.56 2.32
C PHE A 7 -11.35 -7.98 3.26
N ASP A 8 -11.12 -7.90 4.56
CA ASP A 8 -12.12 -8.21 5.59
C ASP A 8 -12.61 -6.91 6.24
N PRO A 9 -13.91 -6.58 6.18
CA PRO A 9 -14.47 -5.47 6.95
C PRO A 9 -14.31 -5.74 8.45
N ILE A 10 -13.72 -4.80 9.18
CA ILE A 10 -13.58 -4.90 10.64
C ILE A 10 -14.53 -3.96 11.40
N GLY A 11 -15.35 -3.21 10.67
CA GLY A 11 -16.31 -2.25 11.22
C GLY A 11 -15.69 -0.88 11.47
N ASP A 12 -16.41 -0.11 12.28
CA ASP A 12 -16.11 1.27 12.56
C ASP A 12 -15.01 1.38 13.62
N VAL A 13 -14.09 2.33 13.43
CA VAL A 13 -13.05 2.69 14.39
C VAL A 13 -13.30 4.13 14.81
N GLU A 14 -13.72 4.31 16.06
CA GLU A 14 -14.03 5.61 16.64
C GLU A 14 -12.82 6.18 17.40
N ASN A 15 -12.50 7.44 17.15
CA ASN A 15 -11.50 8.19 17.89
C ASN A 15 -11.97 9.64 18.15
N HIS A 16 -12.58 9.86 19.31
CA HIS A 16 -13.24 11.12 19.66
C HIS A 16 -14.25 11.54 18.58
N GLU A 17 -13.96 12.60 17.81
CA GLU A 17 -14.84 13.14 16.77
C GLU A 17 -14.67 12.41 15.43
N GLN A 18 -13.62 11.60 15.29
CA GLN A 18 -13.29 10.91 14.06
C GLN A 18 -13.96 9.53 14.00
N LEU A 19 -14.62 9.25 12.88
CA LEU A 19 -15.18 7.95 12.53
C LEU A 19 -14.48 7.39 11.30
N LEU A 20 -13.85 6.23 11.44
CA LEU A 20 -13.10 5.57 10.37
C LEU A 20 -13.75 4.25 9.99
N TYR A 21 -13.78 3.93 8.71
CA TYR A 21 -14.17 2.61 8.20
C TYR A 21 -12.91 1.86 7.76
N ALA A 22 -12.69 0.67 8.30
CA ALA A 22 -11.48 -0.10 8.04
C ALA A 22 -11.75 -1.47 7.40
N LEU A 23 -10.92 -1.81 6.42
CA LEU A 23 -10.76 -3.15 5.88
C LEU A 23 -9.41 -3.68 6.32
N ARG A 24 -9.38 -4.79 7.05
CA ARG A 24 -8.15 -5.56 7.22
C ARG A 24 -7.78 -6.14 5.87
N TYR A 25 -6.55 -5.96 5.45
CA TYR A 25 -6.07 -6.47 4.18
C TYR A 25 -4.82 -7.32 4.34
N ARG A 26 -4.68 -8.27 3.43
CA ARG A 26 -3.49 -9.09 3.24
C ARG A 26 -3.28 -9.31 1.77
N THR A 27 -2.05 -9.15 1.31
CA THR A 27 -1.62 -9.49 -0.04
C THR A 27 -0.50 -10.50 0.04
N THR A 28 -0.56 -11.52 -0.81
CA THR A 28 0.54 -12.48 -1.01
C THR A 28 0.79 -12.61 -2.51
N ALA A 29 2.07 -12.64 -2.89
CA ALA A 29 2.48 -12.75 -4.29
C ALA A 29 3.47 -13.89 -4.51
N TRP A 30 3.31 -14.55 -5.64
CA TRP A 30 4.03 -15.75 -6.06
C TRP A 30 4.62 -15.60 -7.45
N GLU A 31 5.76 -16.24 -7.71
CA GLU A 31 6.30 -16.29 -9.06
C GLU A 31 5.32 -17.01 -10.01
N GLU A 32 5.35 -16.66 -11.29
CA GLU A 32 4.43 -17.29 -12.23
C GLU A 32 4.81 -18.74 -12.47
N GLY A 33 3.91 -19.67 -12.13
CA GLY A 33 4.14 -21.11 -12.24
C GLY A 33 4.72 -21.76 -10.98
N ASP A 34 4.93 -21.00 -9.90
CA ASP A 34 5.31 -21.50 -8.58
C ASP A 34 4.28 -21.06 -7.54
N ASP A 35 3.43 -21.98 -7.09
CA ASP A 35 2.38 -21.70 -6.10
C ASP A 35 2.76 -22.09 -4.67
N GLU A 36 3.96 -22.65 -4.45
CA GLU A 36 4.38 -23.17 -3.13
C GLU A 36 5.06 -22.08 -2.29
N ASP A 37 5.95 -21.29 -2.90
CA ASP A 37 6.81 -20.34 -2.18
C ASP A 37 6.51 -18.87 -2.55
N PRO A 38 5.76 -18.11 -1.72
CA PRO A 38 5.52 -16.70 -1.98
C PRO A 38 6.80 -15.87 -1.81
N PHE A 39 7.09 -14.99 -2.77
CA PHE A 39 8.25 -14.08 -2.68
C PHE A 39 7.92 -12.77 -1.93
N HIS A 40 6.63 -12.44 -1.78
CA HIS A 40 6.17 -11.24 -1.10
C HIS A 40 4.90 -11.49 -0.30
N GLU A 41 4.82 -10.84 0.85
CA GLU A 41 3.63 -10.73 1.65
C GLU A 41 3.57 -9.32 2.25
N GLU A 42 2.36 -8.78 2.37
CA GLU A 42 2.09 -7.61 3.19
C GLU A 42 0.74 -7.74 3.88
N VAL A 43 0.64 -7.14 5.07
CA VAL A 43 -0.56 -7.13 5.89
C VAL A 43 -0.79 -5.75 6.47
N GLY A 44 -2.06 -5.37 6.62
CA GLY A 44 -2.38 -4.04 7.11
C GLY A 44 -3.87 -3.69 7.07
N TYR A 45 -4.15 -2.41 6.90
CA TYR A 45 -5.50 -1.87 6.78
C TYR A 45 -5.62 -0.90 5.59
N PHE A 46 -6.75 -0.97 4.88
CA PHE A 46 -7.30 0.16 4.16
C PHE A 46 -8.26 0.88 5.08
N ILE A 47 -8.17 2.21 5.14
CA ILE A 47 -8.91 3.03 6.09
C ILE A 47 -9.53 4.20 5.33
N TRP A 48 -10.82 4.46 5.58
CA TRP A 48 -11.57 5.56 4.99
C TRP A 48 -12.06 6.51 6.09
N ASP A 49 -11.72 7.79 5.94
CA ASP A 49 -12.25 8.91 6.73
C ASP A 49 -13.19 9.73 5.84
N ALA A 50 -14.50 9.57 6.04
CA ALA A 50 -15.51 10.22 5.23
C ALA A 50 -15.56 11.74 5.45
N GLU A 51 -15.39 12.19 6.69
CA GLU A 51 -15.47 13.60 7.05
C GLU A 51 -14.28 14.37 6.47
N ARG A 52 -13.08 13.80 6.57
CA ARG A 52 -11.86 14.41 6.03
C ARG A 52 -11.61 14.09 4.57
N LYS A 53 -12.37 13.17 3.99
CA LYS A 53 -12.25 12.71 2.60
C LYS A 53 -10.89 12.08 2.30
N GLN A 54 -10.41 11.24 3.21
CA GLN A 54 -9.08 10.64 3.15
C GLN A 54 -9.13 9.13 3.12
N VAL A 55 -8.38 8.54 2.19
CA VAL A 55 -8.09 7.10 2.14
C VAL A 55 -6.67 6.88 2.65
N MET A 56 -6.47 5.83 3.43
CA MET A 56 -5.15 5.40 3.87
C MET A 56 -4.94 3.90 3.58
N LYS A 57 -3.71 3.54 3.25
CA LYS A 57 -3.20 2.17 3.16
C LYS A 57 -2.03 2.06 4.13
N SER A 58 -2.26 1.45 5.29
CA SER A 58 -1.27 1.31 6.36
C SER A 58 -0.86 -0.16 6.48
N PHE A 59 0.41 -0.48 6.27
CA PHE A 59 0.85 -1.88 6.15
C PHE A 59 2.28 -2.15 6.54
N ILE A 60 2.57 -3.43 6.75
CA ILE A 60 3.89 -3.94 7.08
C ILE A 60 4.26 -5.07 6.11
N VAL A 61 5.51 -5.03 5.64
CA VAL A 61 6.16 -6.10 4.89
C VAL A 61 7.07 -6.85 5.86
N PRO A 62 7.09 -8.21 5.87
CA PRO A 62 7.89 -9.03 6.80
C PRO A 62 9.42 -8.95 6.54
N ARG A 63 9.88 -7.89 5.88
CA ARG A 63 11.27 -7.44 5.82
C ARG A 63 11.55 -6.31 6.81
N GLY A 64 10.60 -5.96 7.67
CA GLY A 64 10.73 -4.85 8.62
C GLY A 64 10.57 -3.49 7.96
N ILE A 65 9.59 -3.37 7.04
CA ILE A 65 9.17 -2.09 6.45
C ILE A 65 7.74 -1.83 6.93
N ALA A 66 7.46 -0.63 7.41
CA ALA A 66 6.13 -0.14 7.73
C ALA A 66 5.83 1.10 6.86
N VAL A 67 4.65 1.12 6.25
CA VAL A 67 4.19 2.20 5.38
C VAL A 67 2.84 2.68 5.87
N ASN A 68 2.69 3.99 6.02
CA ASN A 68 1.40 4.64 6.19
C ASN A 68 1.19 5.58 5.00
N ALA A 69 0.54 5.09 3.94
CA ALA A 69 0.27 5.90 2.75
C ALA A 69 -1.13 6.51 2.84
N GLY A 70 -1.28 7.77 2.43
CA GLY A 70 -2.56 8.45 2.46
C GLY A 70 -2.76 9.36 1.25
N GLY A 71 -4.01 9.74 1.01
CA GLY A 71 -4.41 10.67 -0.04
C GLY A 71 -5.89 10.99 0.02
N ASP A 72 -6.29 12.01 -0.73
CA ASP A 72 -7.67 12.49 -0.74
C ASP A 72 -8.51 11.73 -1.79
N ALA A 73 -9.75 11.43 -1.46
CA ALA A 73 -10.72 10.83 -2.38
C ALA A 73 -12.14 11.32 -2.05
N GLN A 74 -13.05 11.36 -3.03
CA GLN A 74 -14.48 11.55 -2.76
C GLN A 74 -15.16 10.19 -2.60
N GLU A 75 -16.34 10.15 -1.98
CA GLU A 75 -17.12 8.90 -1.81
C GLU A 75 -17.42 8.19 -3.14
N ASP A 76 -17.57 8.96 -4.23
CA ASP A 76 -17.85 8.46 -5.57
C ASP A 76 -16.62 8.32 -6.47
N SER A 77 -15.42 8.62 -5.95
CA SER A 77 -14.15 8.51 -6.67
C SER A 77 -14.00 7.12 -7.29
N LYS A 78 -13.62 7.08 -8.56
CA LYS A 78 -13.22 5.85 -9.27
C LYS A 78 -11.72 5.69 -9.32
N GLU A 79 -10.99 6.75 -9.02
CA GLU A 79 -9.54 6.76 -8.93
C GLU A 79 -9.14 7.51 -7.67
N PHE A 80 -8.11 7.02 -7.01
CA PHE A 80 -7.45 7.73 -5.91
C PHE A 80 -5.97 7.36 -5.90
N PHE A 81 -5.17 8.27 -5.34
CA PHE A 81 -3.73 8.16 -5.28
C PHE A 81 -3.29 8.27 -3.83
N LEU A 82 -2.44 7.36 -3.38
CA LEU A 82 -1.90 7.32 -2.04
C LEU A 82 -0.37 7.47 -2.09
N GLN A 83 0.17 8.12 -1.07
CA GLN A 83 1.60 8.39 -1.00
C GLN A 83 2.10 8.31 0.44
N ALA A 84 3.34 7.88 0.61
CA ALA A 84 4.11 8.00 1.86
C ALA A 84 5.54 8.44 1.58
N ASP A 85 6.10 9.28 2.45
CA ASP A 85 7.48 9.78 2.33
C ASP A 85 8.33 9.41 3.55
N CYS A 86 9.58 9.03 3.31
CA CYS A 86 10.54 8.80 4.40
C CYS A 86 10.76 10.09 5.19
N GLY A 87 10.57 10.04 6.52
CA GLY A 87 10.72 11.19 7.42
C GLY A 87 9.46 12.03 7.62
N SER A 88 8.34 11.69 6.97
CA SER A 88 7.04 12.31 7.25
C SER A 88 6.51 11.92 8.63
N GLU A 89 5.93 12.87 9.35
CA GLU A 89 5.26 12.65 10.65
C GLU A 89 3.82 12.13 10.49
N THR A 90 3.27 12.13 9.28
CA THR A 90 1.92 11.67 8.97
C THR A 90 1.94 10.44 8.06
N TYR A 91 1.98 10.65 6.75
CA TYR A 91 2.05 9.59 5.75
C TYR A 91 3.51 9.25 5.46
N GLY A 92 4.03 8.26 6.18
CA GLY A 92 5.46 7.97 6.26
C GLY A 92 5.85 6.52 5.96
N VAL A 93 7.14 6.34 5.64
CA VAL A 93 7.79 5.03 5.47
C VAL A 93 8.88 4.88 6.52
N CYS A 94 8.91 3.72 7.18
CA CYS A 94 9.95 3.32 8.12
C CYS A 94 10.50 1.96 7.73
N SER A 95 11.82 1.82 7.76
CA SER A 95 12.51 0.58 7.39
C SER A 95 13.46 0.13 8.51
N ASN A 96 13.81 -1.15 8.52
CA ASN A 96 14.86 -1.66 9.37
C ASN A 96 16.22 -0.98 9.06
N LYS A 97 17.18 -1.06 9.99
CA LYS A 97 18.48 -0.39 9.88
C LYS A 97 19.29 -0.75 8.62
N PHE A 98 19.28 -2.02 8.22
CA PHE A 98 20.01 -2.47 7.04
C PHE A 98 19.42 -1.87 5.76
N LEU A 99 18.08 -1.87 5.65
CA LEU A 99 17.41 -1.26 4.51
C LEU A 99 17.58 0.26 4.49
N ASP A 100 17.56 0.93 5.64
CA ASP A 100 17.83 2.38 5.71
C ASP A 100 19.24 2.75 5.20
N GLU A 101 20.22 1.86 5.41
CA GLU A 101 21.60 2.07 4.95
C GLU A 101 21.81 1.67 3.47
N GLU A 102 21.34 0.50 3.06
CA GLU A 102 21.69 -0.12 1.78
C GLU A 102 20.63 0.10 0.69
N PHE A 103 19.35 0.11 1.04
CA PHE A 103 18.20 0.12 0.13
C PHE A 103 17.06 1.01 0.67
N LYS A 104 17.36 2.29 0.90
CA LYS A 104 16.45 3.20 1.60
C LYS A 104 15.24 3.51 0.75
N THR A 105 14.07 3.00 1.12
CA THR A 105 12.79 3.47 0.56
C THR A 105 12.60 4.93 0.95
N VAL A 106 12.66 5.82 -0.04
CA VAL A 106 12.48 7.26 0.17
C VAL A 106 11.04 7.68 -0.01
N ARG A 107 10.27 6.94 -0.81
CA ARG A 107 8.89 7.26 -1.15
C ARG A 107 8.14 6.02 -1.65
N TYR A 108 6.86 5.98 -1.36
CA TYR A 108 5.91 4.99 -1.85
C TYR A 108 4.74 5.74 -2.49
N GLU A 109 4.33 5.30 -3.67
CA GLU A 109 3.18 5.84 -4.40
C GLU A 109 2.34 4.69 -4.93
N VAL A 110 1.02 4.83 -4.87
CA VAL A 110 0.11 3.89 -5.53
C VAL A 110 -1.13 4.61 -6.02
N LYS A 111 -1.49 4.38 -7.28
CA LYS A 111 -2.77 4.79 -7.86
C LYS A 111 -3.68 3.59 -7.95
N PHE A 112 -4.87 3.66 -7.38
CA PHE A 112 -5.93 2.67 -7.59
C PHE A 112 -6.96 3.19 -8.60
N THR A 113 -7.51 2.29 -9.42
CA THR A 113 -8.57 2.58 -10.39
C THR A 113 -9.65 1.50 -10.33
N LYS A 114 -10.88 1.88 -9.98
CA LYS A 114 -12.05 1.00 -10.09
C LYS A 114 -12.42 0.86 -11.56
N ILE A 115 -12.39 -0.37 -12.07
CA ILE A 115 -12.77 -0.69 -13.45
C ILE A 115 -14.27 -1.01 -13.49
N ASP A 116 -14.72 -1.90 -12.61
CA ASP A 116 -16.12 -2.27 -12.42
C ASP A 116 -16.37 -2.76 -10.99
N ASP A 117 -17.54 -3.34 -10.70
CA ASP A 117 -17.92 -3.77 -9.34
C ASP A 117 -17.09 -4.94 -8.78
N ASN A 118 -16.41 -5.69 -9.64
CA ASN A 118 -15.61 -6.85 -9.28
C ASN A 118 -14.14 -6.73 -9.74
N THR A 119 -13.75 -5.60 -10.31
CA THR A 119 -12.43 -5.41 -10.91
C THR A 119 -11.87 -4.04 -10.56
N PHE A 120 -10.62 -4.02 -10.10
CA PHE A 120 -9.82 -2.81 -9.97
C PHE A 120 -8.40 -3.04 -10.48
N SER A 121 -7.69 -1.97 -10.81
CA SER A 121 -6.26 -2.01 -11.08
C SER A 121 -5.50 -1.11 -10.11
N TYR A 122 -4.20 -1.36 -10.00
CA TYR A 122 -3.28 -0.42 -9.37
C TYR A 122 -1.99 -0.24 -10.17
N ASP A 123 -1.37 0.91 -9.95
CA ASP A 123 -0.05 1.31 -10.46
C ASP A 123 0.75 1.79 -9.25
N GLU A 124 1.74 1.01 -8.84
CA GLU A 124 2.57 1.24 -7.66
C GLU A 124 4.00 1.60 -8.08
N ASP A 125 4.61 2.54 -7.37
CA ASP A 125 6.03 2.87 -7.47
C ASP A 125 6.64 3.02 -6.07
N THR A 126 7.54 2.09 -5.74
CA THR A 126 8.38 2.20 -4.55
C THR A 126 9.75 2.73 -4.96
N ILE A 127 10.05 3.95 -4.52
CA ILE A 127 11.28 4.67 -4.90
C ILE A 127 12.35 4.40 -3.84
N ILE A 128 13.47 3.85 -4.29
CA ILE A 128 14.54 3.33 -3.43
C ILE A 128 15.85 4.03 -3.76
N LYS A 129 16.50 4.59 -2.74
CA LYS A 129 17.88 5.06 -2.81
C LYS A 129 18.82 3.91 -2.44
N MET A 130 19.60 3.44 -3.41
CA MET A 130 20.57 2.37 -3.21
C MET A 130 21.95 2.94 -2.85
N LYS A 131 22.62 2.36 -1.87
CA LYS A 131 23.98 2.78 -1.51
C LYS A 131 24.93 2.61 -2.70
N GLY A 132 25.71 3.64 -2.97
CA GLY A 132 26.66 3.66 -4.10
C GLY A 132 26.05 3.91 -5.47
N ARG A 133 24.76 4.26 -5.57
CA ARG A 133 24.12 4.75 -6.79
C ARG A 133 23.60 6.18 -6.59
N ASP A 134 23.85 7.05 -7.56
CA ASP A 134 23.36 8.43 -7.53
C ASP A 134 21.88 8.52 -7.94
N GLU A 135 21.47 7.68 -8.88
CA GLU A 135 20.09 7.62 -9.38
C GLU A 135 19.17 6.84 -8.44
N LEU A 136 17.93 7.30 -8.30
CA LEU A 136 16.89 6.60 -7.58
C LEU A 136 16.39 5.41 -8.41
N PHE A 137 16.21 4.27 -7.74
CA PHE A 137 15.64 3.09 -8.35
C PHE A 137 14.12 3.10 -8.16
N HIS A 138 13.39 3.02 -9.27
CA HIS A 138 11.93 2.94 -9.30
C HIS A 138 11.52 1.47 -9.38
N HIS A 139 11.00 0.93 -8.28
CA HIS A 139 10.45 -0.41 -8.23
C HIS A 139 8.95 -0.33 -8.50
N THR A 140 8.59 -0.44 -9.78
CA THR A 140 7.21 -0.28 -10.23
C THR A 140 6.49 -1.62 -10.33
N GLU A 141 5.23 -1.65 -9.89
CA GLU A 141 4.35 -2.82 -9.99
C GLU A 141 2.98 -2.41 -10.53
N LYS A 142 2.38 -3.25 -11.39
CA LYS A 142 1.02 -3.03 -11.90
C LYS A 142 0.26 -4.34 -11.91
N ASN A 143 -1.01 -4.30 -11.51
CA ASN A 143 -1.86 -5.48 -11.58
C ASN A 143 -3.33 -5.10 -11.80
N VAL A 144 -4.11 -6.07 -12.30
CA VAL A 144 -5.57 -6.00 -12.42
C VAL A 144 -6.14 -7.10 -11.53
N MET A 145 -6.80 -6.68 -10.46
CA MET A 145 -7.38 -7.56 -9.46
C MET A 145 -8.83 -7.83 -9.82
N LYS A 146 -9.18 -9.12 -9.89
CA LYS A 146 -10.55 -9.57 -10.09
C LYS A 146 -11.02 -10.34 -8.87
N ARG A 147 -12.22 -10.01 -8.39
CA ARG A 147 -12.87 -10.72 -7.29
C ARG A 147 -13.09 -12.20 -7.67
N LEU A 148 -12.74 -13.08 -6.75
CA LEU A 148 -12.99 -14.52 -6.81
C LEU A 148 -14.41 -14.88 -6.34
#